data_AF-A0A1I7UXS2-F1
#
_entry.id   AF-A0A1I7UXS2-F1
#
_cell.length_a   1.000
_cell.length_b   1.000
_cell.length_c   1.000
_cell.angle_alpha   90.00
_cell.angle_beta   90.00
_cell.angle_gamma   90.00
#
_symmetry.space_group_name_H-M   'P 1'
#
loop_
_entity.id
_entity.type
_entity.pdbx_description
1 polymer ?
#
loop_
_entity_poly.entity_id
_entity_poly.type
_entity_poly.pdbx_seq_one_letter_code
_entity_poly.pdbx_strand_id
1 'polypeptide(L)'
;MKVFHRLLIALSIILIVVSTVESTKRLHSETSKPLCGLCVNIVKQLDEVLEHGGDIEAAVDKFCKEDVPSFMVDMCEKVIEKNLEFIIEKLKDHEAADKICTDIFLCRTPKQYYFLETQK
;
A
#
# COMPACT_ATOMS: atom_id res chain seq x y z
N MET A 1 5.05 41.64 -26.96
CA MET A 1 3.86 41.41 -26.09
C MET A 1 3.25 40.02 -26.20
N LYS A 2 2.98 39.47 -27.39
CA LYS A 2 2.36 38.13 -27.55
C LYS A 2 3.19 36.96 -26.99
N VAL A 3 4.53 37.07 -27.03
CA VAL A 3 5.46 36.06 -26.50
C VAL A 3 5.46 36.02 -24.97
N PHE A 4 5.47 37.20 -24.33
CA PHE A 4 5.34 37.32 -22.87
C PHE A 4 4.00 36.77 -22.37
N HIS A 5 2.92 37.01 -23.12
CA HIS A 5 1.61 36.45 -22.77
C HIS A 5 1.59 34.92 -22.89
N ARG A 6 2.22 34.34 -23.91
CA ARG A 6 2.37 32.88 -24.05
C ARG A 6 3.22 32.25 -22.94
N LEU A 7 4.29 32.93 -22.51
CA LEU A 7 5.14 32.49 -21.39
C LEU A 7 4.39 32.52 -20.05
N LEU A 8 3.60 33.57 -19.79
CA LEU A 8 2.77 33.67 -18.59
C LEU A 8 1.69 32.59 -18.54
N ILE A 9 1.02 32.31 -19.67
CA ILE A 9 0.03 31.24 -19.78
C ILE A 9 0.69 29.88 -19.51
N ALA A 10 1.85 29.60 -20.13
CA ALA A 10 2.57 28.35 -19.92
C ALA A 10 2.97 28.14 -18.44
N LEU A 11 3.49 29.18 -17.77
CA LEU A 11 3.84 29.12 -16.35
C LEU A 11 2.63 28.86 -15.44
N SER A 12 1.50 29.52 -15.72
CA SER A 12 0.27 29.31 -14.95
C SER A 12 -0.28 27.89 -15.11
N ILE A 13 -0.23 27.33 -16.32
CA ILE A 13 -0.64 25.94 -16.57
C ILE A 13 0.28 24.99 -15.80
N ILE A 14 1.60 25.19 -15.86
CA ILE A 14 2.59 24.35 -15.15
C ILE A 14 2.30 24.30 -13.64
N LEU A 15 2.01 25.44 -12.99
CA LEU A 15 1.67 25.47 -11.56
C LEU A 15 0.36 24.73 -11.24
N ILE A 16 -0.64 24.80 -12.13
CA ILE A 16 -1.92 24.09 -11.99
C ILE A 16 -1.72 22.58 -12.13
N VAL A 17 -0.93 22.12 -13.10
CA VAL A 17 -0.63 20.67 -13.20
C VAL A 17 0.22 20.19 -12.02
N VAL A 18 1.23 20.93 -11.55
CA VAL A 18 2.06 20.49 -10.42
C VAL A 18 1.24 20.27 -9.14
N SER A 19 0.28 21.15 -8.84
CA SER A 19 -0.59 21.01 -7.66
C SER A 19 -1.57 19.82 -7.76
N THR A 20 -1.98 19.43 -8.96
CA THR A 20 -2.84 18.25 -9.17
C THR A 20 -2.06 16.93 -9.24
N VAL A 21 -0.77 16.96 -9.53
CA VAL A 21 0.10 15.78 -9.60
C VAL A 21 0.38 15.15 -8.22
N GLU A 22 0.34 15.94 -7.14
CA GLU A 22 0.56 15.42 -5.78
C GLU A 22 -0.54 14.43 -5.32
N SER A 23 -1.77 14.59 -5.84
CA SER A 23 -2.91 13.72 -5.51
C SER A 23 -2.99 12.46 -6.38
N THR A 24 -2.33 12.42 -7.54
CA THR A 24 -2.49 11.34 -8.53
C THR A 24 -1.42 10.24 -8.44
N LYS A 25 -0.45 10.34 -7.52
CA LYS A 25 0.53 9.28 -7.25
C LYS A 25 -0.04 8.03 -6.57
N ARG A 26 -1.34 7.96 -6.27
CA ARG A 26 -2.03 6.72 -5.84
C ARG A 26 -2.34 5.81 -7.05
N LEU A 27 -1.38 5.60 -7.95
CA LEU A 27 -1.50 4.58 -8.99
C LEU A 27 -1.12 3.22 -8.38
N HIS A 28 -2.07 2.65 -7.64
CA HIS A 28 -2.04 1.25 -7.29
C HIS A 28 -1.95 0.46 -8.63
N SER A 29 -1.08 -0.56 -8.72
CA SER A 29 -0.69 -1.33 -9.94
C SER A 29 -1.43 -2.68 -10.05
N GLU A 30 -2.21 -2.93 -11.11
CA GLU A 30 -3.38 -3.85 -11.13
C GLU A 30 -3.17 -5.36 -10.95
N THR A 31 -1.96 -5.88 -10.88
CA THR A 31 -1.78 -7.35 -10.83
C THR A 31 -0.77 -7.85 -9.80
N SER A 32 0.02 -6.94 -9.22
CA SER A 32 0.69 -7.12 -7.91
C SER A 32 -0.13 -6.54 -6.74
N LYS A 33 -1.33 -6.05 -7.08
CA LYS A 33 -2.27 -5.28 -6.27
C LYS A 33 -2.97 -6.04 -5.14
N PRO A 34 -3.48 -7.27 -5.35
CA PRO A 34 -4.42 -7.83 -4.39
C PRO A 34 -3.74 -8.24 -3.09
N LEU A 35 -2.56 -8.89 -3.16
CA LEU A 35 -1.79 -9.26 -1.97
C LEU A 35 -1.21 -8.04 -1.23
N CYS A 36 -0.71 -7.05 -1.98
CA CYS A 36 -0.22 -5.81 -1.40
C CYS A 36 -1.35 -5.02 -0.71
N GLY A 37 -2.50 -4.88 -1.37
CA GLY A 37 -3.69 -4.24 -0.81
C GLY A 37 -4.22 -4.98 0.42
N LEU A 38 -4.27 -6.32 0.36
CA LEU A 38 -4.64 -7.15 1.51
C LEU A 38 -3.73 -6.90 2.70
N CYS A 39 -2.41 -6.95 2.48
CA CYS A 39 -1.43 -6.69 3.53
C CYS A 39 -1.59 -5.28 4.11
N VAL A 40 -1.67 -4.26 3.27
CA VAL A 40 -1.77 -2.87 3.74
C VAL A 40 -3.04 -2.66 4.55
N ASN A 41 -4.14 -3.32 4.16
CA ASN A 41 -5.40 -3.20 4.88
C ASN A 41 -5.34 -3.87 6.26
N ILE A 42 -4.84 -5.11 6.36
CA ILE A 42 -4.70 -5.77 7.67
C ILE A 42 -3.71 -5.02 8.56
N VAL A 43 -2.58 -4.55 8.04
CA VAL A 43 -1.59 -3.80 8.84
C VAL A 43 -2.21 -2.54 9.42
N LYS A 44 -3.06 -1.82 8.68
CA LYS A 44 -3.80 -0.67 9.21
C LYS A 44 -4.81 -1.04 10.28
N GLN A 45 -5.55 -2.14 10.07
CA GLN A 45 -6.50 -2.60 11.09
C GLN A 45 -5.78 -3.01 12.38
N LEU A 46 -4.62 -3.65 12.26
CA LEU A 46 -3.78 -4.00 13.41
C LEU A 46 -3.25 -2.76 14.12
N ASP A 47 -2.88 -1.71 13.38
CA ASP A 47 -2.48 -0.42 13.94
C ASP A 47 -3.60 0.19 14.79
N GLU A 48 -4.82 0.24 14.26
CA GLU A 48 -6.00 0.74 14.98
C GLU A 48 -6.27 -0.06 16.28
N VAL A 49 -6.12 -1.39 16.22
CA VAL A 49 -6.30 -2.28 17.38
C VAL A 49 -5.22 -2.05 18.44
N LEU A 50 -3.97 -1.81 18.02
CA LEU A 50 -2.87 -1.49 18.94
C LEU A 50 -3.05 -0.12 19.59
N GLU A 51 -3.54 0.88 18.85
CA GLU A 51 -3.78 2.24 19.37
C GLU A 51 -4.93 2.31 20.38
N HIS A 52 -6.05 1.63 20.09
CA HIS A 52 -7.28 1.73 20.89
C HIS A 52 -7.42 0.60 21.93
N GLY A 53 -6.54 -0.40 21.86
CA GLY A 53 -6.67 -1.65 22.60
C GLY A 53 -7.72 -2.56 21.97
N GLY A 54 -7.42 -3.84 21.91
CA GLY A 54 -8.33 -4.84 21.36
C GLY A 54 -7.65 -6.20 21.23
N ASP A 55 -8.44 -7.15 20.75
CA ASP A 55 -7.97 -8.51 20.49
C ASP A 55 -7.42 -8.60 19.06
N ILE A 56 -6.12 -8.81 18.96
CA ILE A 56 -5.40 -8.93 17.70
C ILE A 56 -5.86 -10.17 16.93
N GLU A 57 -6.05 -11.30 17.60
CA GLU A 57 -6.46 -12.55 16.95
C GLU A 57 -7.87 -12.40 16.38
N ALA A 58 -8.78 -11.80 17.14
CA ALA A 58 -10.12 -11.52 16.67
C ALA A 58 -10.15 -10.53 15.49
N ALA A 59 -9.24 -9.54 15.48
CA ALA A 59 -9.13 -8.60 14.37
C ALA A 59 -8.66 -9.28 13.08
N VAL A 60 -7.65 -10.17 13.17
CA VAL A 60 -7.16 -10.96 12.04
C VAL A 60 -8.25 -11.90 11.52
N ASP A 61 -8.92 -12.63 12.42
CA ASP A 61 -10.00 -13.57 12.09
C ASP A 61 -11.15 -12.85 11.36
N LYS A 62 -11.58 -11.70 11.91
CA LYS A 62 -12.62 -10.87 11.30
C LYS A 62 -12.23 -10.40 9.91
N PHE A 63 -11.03 -9.83 9.76
CA PHE A 63 -10.54 -9.36 8.47
C PHE A 63 -10.51 -10.48 7.43
N CYS A 64 -9.94 -11.63 7.78
CA CYS A 64 -9.83 -12.75 6.86
C CYS A 64 -11.19 -13.32 6.45
N LYS A 65 -12.21 -13.24 7.31
CA LYS A 65 -13.57 -13.72 6.99
C LYS A 65 -14.42 -12.71 6.23
N GLU A 66 -14.24 -11.41 6.48
CA GLU A 66 -15.08 -10.34 5.93
C GLU A 66 -14.50 -9.71 4.65
N ASP A 67 -13.18 -9.55 4.57
CA ASP A 67 -12.50 -8.78 3.51
C ASP A 67 -11.84 -9.66 2.44
N VAL A 68 -11.91 -10.98 2.59
CA VAL A 68 -11.27 -11.95 1.69
C VAL A 68 -12.28 -12.98 1.18
N PRO A 69 -12.19 -13.44 -0.08
CA PRO A 69 -13.03 -14.52 -0.57
C PRO A 69 -12.94 -15.77 0.30
N SER A 70 -14.08 -16.44 0.53
CA SER A 70 -14.19 -17.58 1.45
C SER A 70 -13.18 -18.70 1.20
N PHE A 71 -12.78 -18.93 -0.04
CA PHE A 71 -11.79 -19.96 -0.41
C PHE A 71 -10.33 -19.58 -0.09
N MET A 72 -10.07 -18.34 0.32
CA MET A 72 -8.73 -17.83 0.67
C MET A 72 -8.58 -17.53 2.18
N VAL A 73 -9.61 -17.74 3.01
CA VAL A 73 -9.59 -17.44 4.45
C VAL A 73 -8.40 -18.12 5.14
N ASP A 74 -8.27 -19.44 4.98
CA ASP A 74 -7.15 -20.21 5.54
C ASP A 74 -5.77 -19.70 5.08
N MET A 75 -5.68 -19.18 3.86
CA MET A 75 -4.44 -18.62 3.32
C MET A 75 -4.15 -17.26 3.95
N CYS A 76 -5.18 -16.43 4.12
CA CYS A 76 -5.10 -15.13 4.78
C CYS A 76 -4.57 -15.28 6.21
N GLU A 77 -5.22 -16.13 7.01
CA GLU A 77 -4.85 -16.40 8.40
C GLU A 77 -3.40 -16.86 8.50
N LYS A 78 -3.02 -17.90 7.73
CA LYS A 78 -1.65 -18.44 7.75
C LYS A 78 -0.59 -17.44 7.32
N VAL A 79 -0.90 -16.55 6.36
CA VAL A 79 0.05 -15.52 5.93
C VAL A 79 0.20 -14.46 7.01
N ILE A 80 -0.89 -14.03 7.64
CA ILE A 80 -0.84 -13.01 8.69
C ILE A 80 -0.18 -13.55 9.94
N GLU A 81 -0.61 -14.72 10.45
CA GLU A 81 -0.04 -15.35 11.65
C GLU A 81 1.49 -15.50 11.58
N LYS A 82 2.01 -15.94 10.42
CA LYS A 82 3.46 -16.09 10.21
C LYS A 82 4.24 -14.79 10.26
N ASN A 83 3.60 -13.66 9.97
CA ASN A 83 4.23 -12.35 9.91
C ASN A 83 3.78 -11.45 11.08
N LEU A 84 2.88 -11.92 11.94
CA LEU A 84 2.16 -11.09 12.91
C LEU A 84 3.10 -10.44 13.93
N GLU A 85 4.05 -11.21 14.47
CA GLU A 85 5.05 -10.71 15.43
C GLU A 85 5.87 -9.57 14.81
N PHE A 86 6.36 -9.77 13.58
CA PHE A 86 7.10 -8.76 12.83
C PHE A 86 6.25 -7.50 12.57
N ILE A 87 5.00 -7.68 12.14
CA ILE A 87 4.07 -6.57 11.87
C ILE A 87 3.85 -5.74 13.14
N ILE A 88 3.58 -6.38 14.28
CA ILE A 88 3.36 -5.70 15.56
C ILE A 88 4.62 -4.94 16.00
N GLU A 89 5.80 -5.53 15.85
CA GLU A 89 7.06 -4.84 16.16
C GLU A 89 7.21 -3.57 15.31
N LYS A 90 6.98 -3.68 13.99
CA LYS A 90 7.12 -2.52 13.09
C LYS A 90 6.07 -1.44 13.28
N LEU A 91 4.86 -1.81 13.68
CA LEU A 91 3.83 -0.85 14.06
C LEU A 91 4.21 -0.09 15.35
N LYS A 92 4.84 -0.76 16.33
CA LYS A 92 5.39 -0.09 17.53
C LYS A 92 6.52 0.89 17.19
N ASP A 93 7.25 0.65 16.12
CA ASP A 93 8.26 1.56 15.57
C ASP A 93 7.66 2.66 14.67
N HIS A 94 6.33 2.73 14.56
CA HIS A 94 5.59 3.65 13.69
C HIS A 94 5.97 3.53 12.19
N GLU A 95 6.35 2.34 11.74
CA GLU A 95 6.66 2.09 10.34
C GLU A 95 5.36 2.06 9.50
N ALA A 96 5.40 2.70 8.33
CA ALA A 96 4.23 2.80 7.47
C ALA A 96 3.83 1.44 6.87
N ALA A 97 2.52 1.19 6.76
CA ALA A 97 1.97 -0.10 6.32
C ALA A 97 2.50 -0.57 4.95
N ASP A 98 2.69 0.35 3.99
CA ASP A 98 3.26 0.04 2.68
C ASP A 98 4.70 -0.45 2.77
N LYS A 99 5.47 0.08 3.71
CA LYS A 99 6.84 -0.33 3.97
C LYS A 99 6.90 -1.66 4.71
N ILE A 100 6.09 -1.86 5.75
CA ILE A 100 5.95 -3.17 6.44
C ILE A 100 5.60 -4.26 5.42
N CYS A 101 4.61 -4.02 4.58
CA CYS A 101 4.17 -4.97 3.56
C CYS A 101 5.22 -5.23 2.47
N THR A 102 6.11 -4.27 2.24
CA THR A 102 7.25 -4.45 1.33
C THR A 102 8.32 -5.35 1.95
N ASP A 103 8.59 -5.20 3.24
CA ASP A 103 9.61 -5.98 3.94
C ASP A 103 9.25 -7.47 4.07
N ILE A 104 7.95 -7.78 4.14
CA ILE A 104 7.44 -9.16 4.09
C ILE A 104 7.10 -9.63 2.66
N PHE A 105 7.57 -8.91 1.64
CA PHE A 105 7.44 -9.24 0.21
C PHE A 105 6.01 -9.34 -0.34
N LEU A 106 5.01 -8.77 0.36
CA LEU A 106 3.62 -8.71 -0.12
C LEU A 106 3.36 -7.48 -1.00
N CYS A 107 4.15 -6.42 -0.81
CA CYS A 107 4.25 -5.28 -1.73
C CYS A 107 5.61 -5.27 -2.44
N ARG A 108 5.62 -4.85 -3.71
CA ARG A 108 6.87 -4.65 -4.45
C ARG A 108 7.34 -3.21 -4.26
N THR A 109 8.63 -3.01 -3.97
CA THR A 109 9.23 -1.67 -4.13
C THR A 109 9.12 -1.22 -5.58
N PRO A 110 8.87 0.07 -5.86
CA PRO A 110 9.01 0.62 -7.20
C PRO A 110 10.48 0.60 -7.65
N LYS A 111 10.97 -0.55 -8.11
CA LYS A 111 12.14 -0.63 -8.99
C LYS A 111 11.90 -1.67 -10.08
N GLN A 112 11.76 -1.13 -11.29
CA GLN A 112 12.40 -1.65 -12.49
C GLN A 112 11.75 -2.89 -13.13
N TYR A 113 10.71 -2.63 -13.93
CA TYR A 113 10.15 -3.49 -14.99
C TYR A 113 11.20 -3.98 -16.03
N TYR A 114 12.49 -3.67 -15.86
CA TYR A 114 13.56 -3.89 -16.83
C TYR A 114 14.20 -5.30 -16.76
N PHE A 115 13.92 -6.09 -15.73
CA PHE A 115 14.54 -7.42 -15.60
C PHE A 115 13.70 -8.58 -16.17
N LEU A 116 12.37 -8.42 -16.27
CA LEU A 116 11.48 -9.49 -16.76
C LEU A 116 11.29 -9.48 -18.29
N GLU A 117 11.65 -8.41 -18.98
CA GLU A 117 11.58 -8.34 -20.46
C GLU A 117 12.87 -8.83 -21.15
N THR A 118 14.00 -8.93 -20.45
CA THR A 118 15.29 -9.36 -21.07
C THR A 118 15.51 -10.89 -21.07
N GLN A 119 14.49 -11.68 -20.76
CA GLN A 119 14.55 -13.15 -20.74
C GLN A 119 13.50 -13.81 -21.65
N LYS A 120 12.96 -13.07 -22.63
CA LYS A 120 12.11 -13.66 -23.68
C LYS A 120 12.56 -13.26 -25.08
#